data_AF-A0A820K4P9-F1
#
_entry.id   AF-A0A820K4P9-F1
#
_cell.length_a   1.000
_cell.length_b   1.000
_cell.length_c   1.000
_cell.angle_alpha   90.00
_cell.angle_beta   90.00
_cell.angle_gamma   90.00
#
_symmetry.space_group_name_H-M   'P 1'
#
loop_
_entity.id
_entity.type
_entity.pdbx_description
1 polymer ?
#
loop_
_entity_poly.entity_id
_entity_poly.type
_entity_poly.pdbx_seq_one_letter_code
_entity_poly.pdbx_strand_id
1 'polypeptide(L)'
;MRLNLIIMTLGNEDNRHACQTGHQLRAMAGTKFEVSNEASLFQCEQMEDHKPIIVLGTKKKWSEFKKDHPDWDFGNSITPNQLFKLRGKFLNVWSKIGRRLCERYDMTFVHIEITMLHLTPQI
;
A
#
# COMPACT_ATOMS: atom_id res chain seq x y z
N MET A 1 8.90 18.09 17.46
CA MET A 1 9.78 17.01 16.98
C MET A 1 9.50 16.82 15.48
N ARG A 2 10.43 17.22 14.60
CA ARG A 2 10.23 17.20 13.14
C ARG A 2 10.38 15.75 12.63
N LEU A 3 9.33 15.20 12.05
CA LEU A 3 9.33 13.86 11.45
C LEU A 3 10.10 13.89 10.13
N ASN A 4 11.29 13.28 10.12
CA ASN A 4 11.95 12.86 8.89
C ASN A 4 11.21 11.63 8.37
N LEU A 5 10.17 11.86 7.55
CA LEU A 5 9.53 10.83 6.76
C LEU A 5 10.53 10.40 5.68
N ILE A 6 11.22 9.28 5.87
CA ILE A 6 12.03 8.67 4.81
C ILE A 6 11.03 8.03 3.84
N ILE A 7 10.49 8.84 2.92
CA ILE A 7 9.92 8.34 1.68
C ILE A 7 11.12 7.84 0.88
N MET A 8 11.29 6.52 0.76
CA MET A 8 12.20 5.97 -0.25
C MET A 8 11.59 6.26 -1.63
N THR A 9 11.90 7.43 -2.18
CA THR A 9 11.70 7.72 -3.59
C THR A 9 12.81 7.02 -4.36
N LEU A 10 12.54 5.82 -4.89
CA LEU A 10 13.33 5.30 -6.01
C LEU A 10 12.88 6.08 -7.24
N GLY A 11 13.50 7.24 -7.45
CA GLY A 11 13.23 8.10 -8.60
C GLY A 11 13.59 7.35 -9.88
N ASN A 12 12.60 7.23 -10.78
CA ASN A 12 12.90 7.17 -12.21
C ASN A 12 13.52 8.51 -12.63
N GLU A 13 14.19 8.58 -13.79
CA GLU A 13 14.93 9.75 -14.31
C GLU A 13 14.07 11.05 -14.36
N ASP A 14 12.74 10.93 -14.23
CA ASP A 14 11.75 12.01 -14.18
C ASP A 14 11.29 12.47 -12.77
N ASN A 15 11.78 11.89 -11.67
CA ASN A 15 11.30 12.14 -10.29
C ASN A 15 9.78 11.94 -10.05
N ARG A 16 9.07 11.31 -10.98
CA ARG A 16 7.64 11.00 -10.82
C ARG A 16 7.45 9.95 -9.72
N HIS A 17 6.46 10.17 -8.86
CA HIS A 17 6.09 9.17 -7.86
C HIS A 17 5.42 7.99 -8.59
N ALA A 18 6.17 6.91 -8.74
CA ALA A 18 5.69 5.71 -9.41
C ALA A 18 4.98 4.80 -8.42
N CYS A 19 3.66 4.71 -8.54
CA CYS A 19 2.82 3.83 -7.72
C CYS A 19 2.98 2.34 -8.07
N GLN A 20 3.96 1.98 -8.90
CA GLN A 20 4.15 0.67 -9.54
C GLN A 20 5.42 -0.06 -9.11
N THR A 21 6.40 0.69 -8.61
CA THR A 21 7.75 0.17 -8.37
C THR A 21 8.00 0.07 -6.88
N GLY A 22 7.63 -1.06 -6.29
CA GLY A 22 8.06 -1.38 -4.94
C GLY A 22 7.18 -0.79 -3.85
N HIS A 23 5.90 -0.52 -4.11
CA HIS A 23 5.01 0.03 -3.10
C HIS A 23 4.82 -0.93 -1.92
N GLN A 24 5.05 -0.37 -0.74
CA GLN A 24 4.85 -1.01 0.55
C GLN A 24 3.36 -1.31 0.75
N LEU A 25 3.01 -2.12 1.76
CA LEU A 25 1.60 -2.21 2.16
C LEU A 25 1.13 -0.82 2.60
N ARG A 26 -0.09 -0.41 2.24
CA ARG A 26 -0.66 0.89 2.63
C ARG A 26 -0.64 1.11 4.15
N ALA A 27 -0.82 0.05 4.92
CA ALA A 27 -0.68 0.06 6.38
C ALA A 27 0.70 0.51 6.88
N MET A 28 1.78 0.33 6.10
CA MET A 28 3.11 0.82 6.48
C MET A 28 3.21 2.35 6.48
N ALA A 29 2.32 3.01 5.71
CA ALA A 29 2.11 4.46 5.73
C ALA A 29 0.94 4.87 6.65
N GLY A 30 0.45 3.98 7.52
CA GLY A 30 -0.62 4.29 8.49
C GLY A 30 -2.04 4.26 7.91
N THR A 31 -2.24 3.63 6.75
CA THR A 31 -3.57 3.53 6.14
C THR A 31 -4.36 2.33 6.66
N LYS A 32 -5.61 2.56 7.06
CA LYS A 32 -6.56 1.56 7.58
C LYS A 32 -7.88 1.55 6.82
N PHE A 33 -8.68 0.49 6.99
CA PHE A 33 -10.07 0.47 6.54
C PHE A 33 -10.94 1.21 7.55
N GLU A 34 -11.75 2.14 7.09
CA GLU A 34 -12.60 2.97 7.96
C GLU A 34 -13.63 2.17 8.74
N VAL A 35 -14.21 1.14 8.12
CA VAL A 35 -15.32 0.39 8.71
C VAL A 35 -14.83 -0.51 9.84
N SER A 36 -13.66 -1.15 9.68
CA SER A 36 -13.14 -2.12 10.66
C SER A 36 -11.98 -1.59 11.50
N ASN A 37 -11.45 -0.40 11.17
CA ASN A 37 -10.20 0.14 11.71
C ASN A 37 -8.95 -0.74 11.41
N GLU A 38 -9.09 -1.78 10.58
CA GLU A 38 -8.02 -2.73 10.28
C GLU A 38 -6.97 -2.13 9.36
N ALA A 39 -5.70 -2.44 9.65
CA ALA A 39 -4.58 -2.10 8.80
C ALA A 39 -4.80 -2.58 7.36
N SER A 40 -4.69 -1.66 6.38
CA SER A 40 -4.89 -2.01 4.97
C SER A 40 -3.64 -2.70 4.42
N LEU A 41 -3.67 -4.02 4.34
CA LEU A 41 -2.59 -4.82 3.75
C LEU A 41 -2.66 -4.89 2.21
N PHE A 42 -3.35 -3.95 1.56
CA PHE A 42 -3.31 -3.78 0.12
C PHE A 42 -2.11 -2.93 -0.29
N GLN A 43 -1.63 -3.14 -1.52
CA GLN A 43 -0.74 -2.21 -2.22
C GLN A 43 -1.59 -1.27 -3.10
N CYS A 44 -1.04 -0.14 -3.54
CA CYS A 44 -1.79 0.85 -4.32
C CYS A 44 -2.28 0.27 -5.66
N GLU A 45 -1.49 -0.62 -6.25
CA GLU A 45 -1.75 -1.35 -7.49
C GLU A 45 -2.96 -2.31 -7.37
N GLN A 46 -3.33 -2.68 -6.14
CA GLN A 46 -4.45 -3.57 -5.86
C GLN A 46 -5.76 -2.80 -5.59
N MET A 47 -5.73 -1.47 -5.57
CA MET A 47 -6.90 -0.65 -5.29
C MET A 47 -7.73 -0.43 -6.57
N GLU A 48 -8.98 -0.90 -6.54
CA GLU A 48 -9.94 -0.61 -7.61
C GLU A 48 -10.40 0.87 -7.53
N ASP A 49 -10.62 1.48 -8.69
CA ASP A 49 -10.91 2.92 -8.83
C ASP A 49 -12.11 3.43 -8.05
N HIS A 50 -13.10 2.57 -7.80
CA HIS A 50 -14.30 2.94 -7.07
C HIS A 50 -14.17 2.74 -5.55
N LYS A 51 -13.10 2.10 -5.07
CA LYS A 51 -12.91 1.86 -3.64
C LYS A 51 -12.66 3.19 -2.92
N PRO A 52 -13.33 3.41 -1.77
CA PRO A 52 -13.07 4.60 -0.98
C PRO A 52 -11.71 4.51 -0.27
N ILE A 53 -11.06 5.65 -0.15
CA ILE A 53 -9.87 5.89 0.66
C ILE A 53 -10.09 7.12 1.54
N ILE A 54 -9.32 7.26 2.61
CA ILE A 54 -9.22 8.52 3.37
C ILE A 54 -7.83 9.11 3.21
N VAL A 55 -7.79 10.39 2.86
CA VAL A 55 -6.57 11.18 2.78
C VAL A 55 -6.78 12.43 3.61
N LEU A 56 -5.95 12.62 4.64
CA LEU A 56 -6.03 13.77 5.56
C LEU A 56 -7.45 13.99 6.12
N GLY A 57 -8.14 12.92 6.51
CA GLY A 57 -9.50 12.97 7.05
C GLY A 57 -10.62 13.14 6.02
N THR A 58 -10.30 13.27 4.72
CA THR A 58 -11.31 13.37 3.66
C THR A 58 -11.48 12.03 2.95
N LYS A 59 -12.72 11.53 2.91
CA LYS A 59 -13.09 10.34 2.15
C LYS A 59 -13.24 10.67 0.66
N LYS A 60 -12.54 9.96 -0.20
CA LYS A 60 -12.65 10.06 -1.67
C LYS A 60 -12.45 8.70 -2.34
N LYS A 61 -12.86 8.54 -3.59
CA LYS A 61 -12.58 7.34 -4.39
C LYS A 61 -11.12 7.31 -4.81
N TRP A 62 -10.59 6.11 -5.04
CA TRP A 62 -9.23 5.94 -5.55
C TRP A 62 -9.02 6.66 -6.90
N SER A 63 -10.02 6.60 -7.79
CA SER A 63 -10.04 7.37 -9.04
C SER A 63 -9.97 8.88 -8.85
N GLU A 64 -10.57 9.43 -7.80
CA GLU A 64 -10.48 10.86 -7.48
C GLU A 64 -9.08 11.21 -6.98
N PHE A 65 -8.49 10.35 -6.14
CA PHE A 65 -7.11 10.52 -5.70
C PHE A 65 -6.12 10.52 -6.87
N LYS A 66 -6.32 9.64 -7.87
CA LYS A 66 -5.48 9.61 -9.09
C LYS A 66 -5.56 10.92 -9.86
N LYS A 67 -6.75 11.51 -9.98
CA LYS A 67 -6.96 12.79 -10.65
C LYS A 67 -6.27 13.95 -9.92
N ASP A 68 -6.19 13.89 -8.60
CA ASP A 68 -5.50 14.90 -7.78
C ASP A 68 -3.97 14.83 -7.91
N HIS A 69 -3.42 13.75 -8.48
CA HIS A 69 -1.98 13.51 -8.62
C HIS A 69 -1.63 13.13 -10.07
N PRO A 70 -1.89 14.00 -11.05
CA PRO A 70 -1.68 13.68 -12.48
C PRO A 70 -0.20 13.48 -12.84
N ASP A 71 0.71 13.89 -11.96
CA ASP A 71 2.16 13.71 -12.05
C ASP A 71 2.64 12.33 -11.56
N TRP A 72 1.76 11.56 -10.92
CA TRP A 72 2.04 10.20 -10.46
C TRP A 72 1.80 9.18 -11.57
N ASP A 73 2.64 8.15 -11.61
CA ASP A 73 2.43 7.03 -12.53
C ASP A 73 1.60 5.92 -11.86
N PHE A 74 0.34 5.82 -12.28
CA PHE A 74 -0.64 4.82 -11.82
C PHE A 74 -0.89 3.67 -12.81
N GLY A 75 -0.14 3.58 -13.92
CA GLY A 75 -0.27 2.47 -14.88
C GLY A 75 0.10 1.09 -14.31
N ASN A 76 0.18 0.06 -15.16
CA ASN A 76 0.53 -1.31 -14.77
C ASN A 76 1.89 -1.73 -15.38
N SER A 77 3.01 -1.24 -14.85
CA SER A 77 4.34 -1.61 -15.38
C SER A 77 4.91 -2.92 -14.83
N ILE A 78 4.28 -3.51 -13.81
CA ILE A 78 4.72 -4.78 -13.21
C ILE A 78 3.78 -5.93 -13.58
N THR A 79 4.37 -7.07 -13.90
CA THR A 79 3.62 -8.32 -14.16
C THR A 79 2.96 -8.83 -12.87
N PRO A 80 1.86 -9.61 -12.97
CA PRO A 80 1.24 -10.24 -11.80
C PRO A 80 2.21 -11.04 -10.91
N ASN A 81 3.19 -11.71 -11.52
CA ASN A 81 4.23 -12.45 -10.79
C ASN A 81 5.17 -11.54 -10.00
N GLN A 82 5.56 -10.39 -10.56
CA GLN A 82 6.37 -9.40 -9.84
C GLN A 82 5.58 -8.79 -8.68
N LEU A 83 4.30 -8.48 -8.88
CA LEU A 83 3.41 -8.01 -7.83
C LEU A 83 3.29 -9.04 -6.70
N PHE A 84 3.10 -10.33 -7.02
CA PHE A 84 3.04 -11.41 -6.04
C PHE A 84 4.32 -11.51 -5.19
N LYS A 85 5.50 -11.50 -5.82
CA LYS A 85 6.79 -11.53 -5.12
C LYS A 85 6.98 -10.32 -4.21
N LEU A 86 6.62 -9.13 -4.70
CA LEU A 86 6.74 -7.89 -3.96
C LEU A 86 5.82 -7.87 -2.74
N ARG A 87 4.56 -8.32 -2.92
CA ARG A 87 3.61 -8.51 -1.84
C ARG A 87 4.15 -9.46 -0.77
N GLY A 88 4.70 -10.60 -1.17
CA GLY A 88 5.32 -11.56 -0.24
C GLY A 88 6.45 -10.94 0.57
N LYS A 89 7.33 -10.15 -0.06
CA LYS A 89 8.40 -9.41 0.63
C LYS A 89 7.83 -8.47 1.70
N PHE A 90 6.83 -7.66 1.38
CA PHE A 90 6.27 -6.72 2.36
C PHE A 90 5.40 -7.37 3.42
N LEU A 91 4.73 -8.48 3.11
CA LEU A 91 4.03 -9.29 4.12
C LEU A 91 5.03 -9.90 5.13
N ASN A 92 6.20 -10.34 4.69
CA ASN A 92 7.27 -10.80 5.59
C ASN A 92 7.84 -9.66 6.46
N VAL A 93 7.90 -8.44 5.94
CA VAL A 93 8.25 -7.27 6.77
C VAL A 93 7.12 -6.99 7.77
N TRP A 94 5.87 -7.00 7.32
CA TRP A 94 4.70 -6.76 8.17
C TRP A 94 4.59 -7.76 9.33
N SER A 95 4.89 -9.05 9.10
CA SER A 95 4.86 -10.06 10.16
C SER A 95 5.83 -9.75 11.31
N LYS A 96 6.89 -8.96 11.03
CA LYS A 96 7.91 -8.57 12.02
C LYS A 96 7.61 -7.23 12.69
N ILE A 97 7.11 -6.25 11.95
CA ILE A 97 6.98 -4.86 12.44
C ILE A 97 5.53 -4.34 12.51
N GLY A 98 4.56 -5.08 11.97
CA GLY A 98 3.19 -4.59 11.77
C GLY A 98 2.47 -4.20 13.06
N ARG A 99 2.67 -4.94 14.17
CA ARG A 99 2.09 -4.58 15.48
C ARG A 99 2.54 -3.19 15.94
N ARG A 100 3.84 -2.89 15.85
CA ARG A 100 4.40 -1.59 16.24
C ARG A 100 3.88 -0.45 15.35
N LEU A 101 3.66 -0.73 14.07
CA LEU A 101 3.06 0.25 13.14
C LEU A 101 1.59 0.50 13.48
N CYS A 102 0.84 -0.55 13.81
CA CYS A 102 -0.54 -0.45 14.28
C CYS A 102 -0.66 0.37 15.57
N GLU A 103 0.22 0.15 16.55
CA GLU A 103 0.29 0.97 17.77
C GLU A 103 0.58 2.44 17.45
N ARG A 104 1.51 2.70 16.52
CA ARG A 104 1.91 4.05 16.14
C ARG A 104 0.80 4.84 15.44
N TYR A 105 0.05 4.18 14.58
CA TYR A 105 -0.96 4.81 13.71
C TYR A 105 -2.40 4.57 14.18
N ASP A 106 -2.59 4.00 15.37
CA ASP A 106 -3.92 3.69 15.92
C ASP A 106 -4.76 2.83 14.96
N MET A 107 -4.25 1.66 14.59
CA MET A 107 -4.90 0.72 13.66
C MET A 107 -5.06 -0.65 14.30
N THR A 108 -6.09 -1.40 13.91
CA THR A 108 -6.24 -2.81 14.30
C THR A 108 -5.25 -3.67 13.50
N PHE A 109 -4.43 -4.45 14.21
CA PHE A 109 -3.45 -5.34 13.59
C PHE A 109 -4.11 -6.50 12.86
N VAL A 110 -3.74 -6.70 11.60
CA VAL A 110 -4.19 -7.83 10.79
C VAL A 110 -3.11 -8.91 10.81
N HIS A 111 -3.48 -10.09 11.32
CA HIS A 111 -2.62 -11.26 11.28
C HIS A 111 -2.56 -11.82 9.85
N ILE A 112 -1.36 -12.20 9.41
CA ILE A 112 -1.21 -12.87 8.12
C ILE A 112 -1.36 -14.37 8.37
N GLU A 113 -2.42 -14.99 7.86
CA GLU A 113 -2.49 -16.44 7.76
C GLU A 113 -1.66 -16.88 6.55
N ILE A 114 -0.65 -17.72 6.80
CA ILE A 114 0.34 -18.18 5.81
C ILE A 114 -0.28 -19.07 4.71
N THR A 115 -1.58 -19.35 4.78
CA THR A 115 -2.34 -20.13 3.79
C THR A 115 -2.39 -19.46 2.40
N MET A 116 -2.06 -18.17 2.28
CA MET A 116 -2.04 -17.43 1.01
C MET A 116 -0.68 -17.39 0.30
N LEU A 117 0.38 -17.99 0.85
CA LEU A 117 1.69 -18.07 0.18
C LEU A 117 1.77 -19.17 -0.90
N HIS A 118 0.74 -19.99 -1.05
CA HIS A 118 0.70 -21.13 -1.99
C HIS A 118 -0.35 -21.04 -3.10
N LEU A 119 -1.04 -19.91 -3.27
CA LEU A 119 -1.91 -19.76 -4.44
C LEU A 119 -1.08 -19.23 -5.60
N THR A 120 -0.81 -20.16 -6.52
CA THR A 120 -0.25 -19.94 -7.85
C THR A 120 -0.95 -18.78 -8.57
N PRO A 121 -0.24 -18.04 -9.44
CA PRO A 121 -0.87 -17.00 -10.25
C PRO A 121 -1.96 -17.66 -11.10
N GLN A 122 -3.21 -17.27 -10.89
CA GLN A 122 -4.30 -17.65 -11.79
C GLN A 122 -4.08 -16.87 -13.10
N ILE A 123 -4.03 -17.65 -14.18
CA ILE A 123 -3.90 -17.25 -15.59
C ILE A 123 -5.17 -16.50 -16.01
#